data_AF-A0A5C6QFE9-F1
#
_entry.id   AF-A0A5C6QFE9-F1
#
_cell.length_a   1.000
_cell.length_b   1.000
_cell.length_c   1.000
_cell.angle_alpha   90.00
_cell.angle_beta   90.00
_cell.angle_gamma   90.00
#
_symmetry.space_group_name_H-M   'P 1'
#
loop_
_entity.id
_entity.type
_entity.pdbx_description
1 polymer ?
#
loop_
_entity_poly.entity_id
_entity_poly.type
_entity_poly.pdbx_seq_one_letter_code
_entity_poly.pdbx_strand_id
1 'polypeptide(L)'
;MLKNISFKSRLFLMSLLSLLITTPTMAGWEVNYIDTFSGDSVNWQNWTAQVDANFNNEVQCYTDDDSSIDKNFDVSDGTLKIIARKQQTNCVGLNNQSRDWTSGRINGKDKREFLYGRIESRIRFHNLEGGSWPAFWMLENRIAESPRKNDDDFVNWPNPGAGEIDVWEWFANSPSTYITNFFNTGGGSCGNEVRFAYPNGANDVLDWHDYAIEWDENNISFYMDDTLVTSHNVSNCPQYKEPMFVLLNVAMGGNLGGAIDPSLRKVTMEVDYLAHCTATNQNNAQRCNENTPAVYADDDNDGIENNLDQCPNTPSGESVDEKGCF
;
A
#
# COMPACT_ATOMS: atom_id res chain seq x y z
N MET A 1 -63.25 -56.55 -38.20
CA MET A 1 -63.26 -55.70 -37.00
C MET A 1 -61.84 -55.62 -36.46
N LEU A 2 -61.11 -54.54 -36.78
CA LEU A 2 -59.78 -54.28 -36.22
C LEU A 2 -59.94 -53.49 -34.91
N LYS A 3 -59.41 -54.02 -33.81
CA LYS A 3 -59.36 -53.34 -32.50
C LYS A 3 -58.12 -52.44 -32.45
N ASN A 4 -58.32 -51.14 -32.27
CA ASN A 4 -57.25 -50.18 -31.98
C ASN A 4 -56.74 -50.37 -30.55
N ILE A 5 -55.43 -50.57 -30.39
CA ILE A 5 -54.73 -50.55 -29.10
C ILE A 5 -54.12 -49.16 -28.93
N SER A 6 -54.57 -48.40 -27.94
CA SER A 6 -54.02 -47.08 -27.57
C SER A 6 -52.93 -47.27 -26.51
N PHE A 7 -51.67 -46.98 -26.82
CA PHE A 7 -50.60 -46.85 -25.84
C PHE A 7 -50.67 -45.47 -25.18
N LYS A 8 -50.96 -45.42 -23.87
CA LYS A 8 -50.79 -44.22 -23.05
C LYS A 8 -49.35 -44.18 -22.53
N SER A 9 -48.51 -43.33 -23.11
CA SER A 9 -47.19 -43.00 -22.56
C SER A 9 -47.39 -42.13 -21.31
N ARG A 10 -46.92 -42.59 -20.15
CA ARG A 10 -46.81 -41.77 -18.94
C ARG A 10 -45.43 -41.11 -18.94
N LEU A 11 -45.36 -39.81 -19.19
CA LEU A 11 -44.17 -39.01 -18.94
C LEU A 11 -43.95 -38.92 -17.42
N PHE A 12 -42.82 -39.44 -16.95
CA PHE A 12 -42.31 -39.16 -15.61
C PHE A 12 -41.56 -37.82 -15.67
N LEU A 13 -42.08 -36.80 -15.00
CA LEU A 13 -41.39 -35.52 -14.82
C LEU A 13 -40.36 -35.70 -13.70
N MET A 14 -39.09 -35.90 -14.05
CA MET A 14 -37.99 -35.82 -13.09
C MET A 14 -37.77 -34.34 -12.75
N SER A 15 -38.16 -33.94 -11.54
CA SER A 15 -37.80 -32.64 -10.97
C SER A 15 -36.29 -32.62 -10.71
N LEU A 16 -35.51 -32.02 -11.61
CA LEU A 16 -34.11 -31.70 -11.37
C LEU A 16 -34.07 -30.62 -10.28
N LEU A 17 -33.77 -31.01 -9.04
CA LEU A 17 -33.47 -30.06 -7.98
C LEU A 17 -32.05 -29.54 -8.26
N SER A 18 -31.95 -28.41 -8.97
CA SER A 18 -30.69 -27.70 -9.14
C SER A 18 -30.26 -27.13 -7.79
N LEU A 19 -29.36 -27.85 -7.11
CA LEU A 19 -28.59 -27.32 -6.00
C LEU A 19 -27.77 -26.15 -6.57
N LEU A 20 -28.17 -24.92 -6.27
CA LEU A 20 -27.34 -23.75 -6.46
C LEU A 20 -26.14 -23.93 -5.52
N ILE A 21 -25.03 -24.43 -6.06
CA ILE A 21 -23.74 -24.33 -5.40
C ILE A 21 -23.39 -22.85 -5.48
N THR A 22 -23.77 -22.10 -4.44
CA THR A 22 -23.23 -20.76 -4.23
C THR A 22 -21.75 -20.93 -3.97
N THR A 23 -20.94 -20.68 -4.99
CA THR A 23 -19.51 -20.45 -4.77
C THR A 23 -19.41 -19.27 -3.80
N PRO A 24 -18.74 -19.39 -2.64
CA PRO A 24 -18.39 -18.20 -1.89
C PRO A 24 -17.35 -17.48 -2.75
N THR A 25 -17.80 -16.51 -3.53
CA THR A 25 -16.96 -15.60 -4.30
C THR A 25 -17.26 -14.22 -3.78
N MET A 26 -16.54 -13.80 -2.75
CA MET A 26 -15.58 -12.69 -2.78
C MET A 26 -14.90 -12.70 -1.39
N ALA A 27 -13.58 -12.86 -1.35
CA ALA A 27 -12.85 -12.62 -0.11
C ALA A 27 -12.92 -11.11 0.18
N GLY A 28 -13.39 -10.75 1.38
CA GLY A 28 -13.31 -9.38 1.88
C GLY A 28 -11.94 -9.12 2.51
N TRP A 29 -11.77 -7.91 3.05
CA TRP A 29 -10.55 -7.49 3.74
C TRP A 29 -10.80 -7.31 5.24
N GLU A 30 -9.79 -7.63 6.04
CA GLU A 30 -9.70 -7.27 7.46
C GLU A 30 -8.44 -6.46 7.71
N VAL A 31 -8.55 -5.31 8.38
CA VAL A 31 -7.40 -4.46 8.69
C VAL A 31 -6.63 -5.04 9.87
N ASN A 32 -5.33 -5.25 9.69
CA ASN A 32 -4.44 -5.70 10.76
C ASN A 32 -3.46 -4.58 11.20
N TYR A 33 -3.30 -3.55 10.37
CA TYR A 33 -2.49 -2.38 10.65
C TYR A 33 -3.05 -1.18 9.90
N ILE A 34 -3.16 -0.05 10.61
CA ILE A 34 -3.44 1.25 10.02
C ILE A 34 -2.71 2.34 10.81
N ASP A 35 -2.08 3.27 10.10
CA ASP A 35 -1.65 4.55 10.64
C ASP A 35 -2.50 5.65 10.00
N THR A 36 -3.38 6.24 10.79
CA THR A 36 -4.28 7.33 10.37
C THR A 36 -3.69 8.71 10.61
N PHE A 37 -2.43 8.79 11.06
CA PHE A 37 -1.75 10.06 11.32
C PHE A 37 -2.58 11.03 12.19
N SER A 38 -3.31 10.48 13.18
CA SER A 38 -4.25 11.23 14.04
C SER A 38 -3.60 11.97 15.21
N GLY A 39 -2.29 11.84 15.38
CA GLY A 39 -1.49 12.53 16.40
C GLY A 39 -1.11 13.96 16.02
N ASP A 40 -0.10 14.49 16.70
CA ASP A 40 0.50 15.82 16.49
C ASP A 40 1.95 15.77 15.99
N SER A 41 2.49 14.56 15.80
CA SER A 41 3.82 14.30 15.25
C SER A 41 3.85 12.97 14.51
N VAL A 42 4.95 12.70 13.79
CA VAL A 42 5.18 11.38 13.20
C VAL A 42 5.30 10.35 14.34
N ASN A 43 4.62 9.21 14.20
CA ASN A 43 4.85 8.10 15.11
C ASN A 43 6.15 7.38 14.73
N TRP A 44 7.27 7.80 15.32
CA TRP A 44 8.59 7.20 15.07
C TRP A 44 8.72 5.74 15.55
N GLN A 45 7.72 5.17 16.23
CA GLN A 45 7.67 3.72 16.49
C GLN A 45 7.19 2.93 15.26
N ASN A 46 6.44 3.58 14.35
CA ASN A 46 6.00 3.01 13.08
C ASN A 46 7.00 3.31 11.95
N TRP A 47 7.69 4.45 12.01
CA TRP A 47 8.45 5.01 10.88
C TRP A 47 9.90 5.35 11.20
N THR A 48 10.78 5.26 10.20
CA THR A 48 12.18 5.70 10.26
C THR A 48 12.49 6.66 9.11
N ALA A 49 13.02 7.85 9.41
CA ALA A 49 13.48 8.79 8.40
C ALA A 49 14.79 8.32 7.73
N GLN A 50 14.89 8.53 6.41
CA GLN A 50 16.02 8.11 5.58
C GLN A 50 16.88 9.32 5.17
N VAL A 51 17.73 9.78 6.09
CA VAL A 51 18.50 11.03 5.93
C VAL A 51 19.78 10.90 5.09
N ASP A 52 20.19 9.67 4.80
CA ASP A 52 21.37 9.29 4.01
C ASP A 52 21.03 8.84 2.58
N ALA A 53 19.74 8.81 2.22
CA ALA A 53 19.29 8.45 0.87
C ALA A 53 19.71 9.51 -0.16
N ASN A 54 20.35 9.05 -1.25
CA ASN A 54 20.77 9.90 -2.37
C ASN A 54 20.86 9.04 -3.64
N PHE A 55 19.73 8.95 -4.32
CA PHE A 55 19.54 8.11 -5.50
C PHE A 55 19.17 8.96 -6.72
N ASN A 56 19.13 8.35 -7.90
CA ASN A 56 18.46 8.85 -9.11
C ASN A 56 18.77 10.31 -9.53
N ASN A 57 19.94 10.84 -9.21
CA ASN A 57 20.34 12.24 -9.46
C ASN A 57 19.44 13.29 -8.80
N GLU A 58 18.77 12.91 -7.71
CA GLU A 58 17.91 13.78 -6.91
C GLU A 58 18.73 14.88 -6.20
N VAL A 59 18.07 16.01 -5.87
CA VAL A 59 18.78 17.21 -5.36
C VAL A 59 18.42 17.62 -3.94
N GLN A 60 17.41 17.01 -3.33
CA GLN A 60 17.00 17.29 -1.95
C GLN A 60 17.94 16.69 -0.92
N CYS A 61 17.92 17.31 0.25
CA CYS A 61 18.38 16.79 1.51
C CYS A 61 17.19 16.14 2.22
N TYR A 62 17.19 14.82 2.39
CA TYR A 62 16.20 14.20 3.27
C TYR A 62 16.56 14.50 4.74
N THR A 63 15.57 14.94 5.51
CA THR A 63 15.73 15.24 6.95
C THR A 63 14.80 14.35 7.77
N ASP A 64 14.93 14.41 9.09
CA ASP A 64 14.08 13.78 10.10
C ASP A 64 13.24 14.81 10.89
N ASP A 65 13.15 16.06 10.39
CA ASP A 65 12.54 17.16 11.13
C ASP A 65 11.02 17.16 11.04
N ASP A 66 10.36 16.92 12.18
CA ASP A 66 8.92 16.99 12.39
C ASP A 66 8.47 18.08 13.38
N SER A 67 9.41 18.89 13.90
CA SER A 67 9.15 19.75 15.06
C SER A 67 9.48 21.22 14.83
N SER A 68 10.40 21.53 13.91
CA SER A 68 10.75 22.92 13.62
C SER A 68 9.69 23.63 12.77
N ILE A 69 9.81 24.95 12.64
CA ILE A 69 8.95 25.73 11.73
C ILE A 69 9.14 25.36 10.25
N ASP A 70 10.33 24.85 9.91
CA ASP A 70 10.72 24.43 8.56
C ASP A 70 10.66 22.92 8.37
N LYS A 71 10.00 22.21 9.30
CA LYS A 71 9.82 20.75 9.27
C LYS A 71 9.42 20.21 7.90
N ASN A 72 9.99 19.05 7.59
CA ASN A 72 9.72 18.30 6.38
C ASN A 72 8.62 17.25 6.59
N PHE A 73 8.34 16.88 7.84
CA PHE A 73 7.16 16.11 8.20
C PHE A 73 6.22 16.96 9.07
N ASP A 74 4.94 16.98 8.75
CA ASP A 74 3.93 17.61 9.58
C ASP A 74 2.74 16.67 9.71
N VAL A 75 2.48 16.19 10.92
CA VAL A 75 1.27 15.45 11.24
C VAL A 75 0.31 16.41 11.91
N SER A 76 -0.80 16.67 11.23
CA SER A 76 -1.83 17.62 11.65
C SER A 76 -3.15 17.25 10.99
N ASP A 77 -4.27 17.64 11.58
CA ASP A 77 -5.61 17.45 10.98
C ASP A 77 -5.92 16.01 10.49
N GLY A 78 -5.31 15.00 11.12
CA GLY A 78 -5.50 13.59 10.75
C GLY A 78 -4.76 13.14 9.50
N THR A 79 -3.72 13.86 9.05
CA THR A 79 -2.94 13.46 7.87
C THR A 79 -1.44 13.72 8.08
N LEU A 80 -0.61 12.94 7.40
CA LEU A 80 0.83 13.20 7.25
C LEU A 80 1.07 14.10 6.04
N LYS A 81 1.82 15.18 6.22
CA LYS A 81 2.36 16.01 5.15
C LYS A 81 3.87 15.76 5.03
N ILE A 82 4.32 15.30 3.87
CA ILE A 82 5.72 15.29 3.48
C ILE A 82 5.97 16.53 2.62
N ILE A 83 6.83 17.42 3.12
CA ILE A 83 7.00 18.76 2.59
C ILE A 83 8.43 18.90 2.06
N ALA A 84 8.57 19.16 0.76
CA ALA A 84 9.85 19.61 0.21
C ALA A 84 9.91 21.13 0.16
N ARG A 85 11.05 21.72 0.55
CA ARG A 85 11.23 23.18 0.65
C ARG A 85 12.53 23.62 0.00
N LYS A 86 12.48 24.74 -0.71
CA LYS A 86 13.68 25.41 -1.22
C LYS A 86 14.39 26.10 -0.07
N GLN A 87 15.41 25.45 0.45
CA GLN A 87 16.18 25.88 1.60
C GLN A 87 17.59 25.33 1.47
N GLN A 88 18.58 26.24 1.49
CA GLN A 88 19.96 25.82 1.51
C GLN A 88 20.28 25.16 2.86
N THR A 89 20.83 23.95 2.83
CA THR A 89 21.23 23.20 4.01
C THR A 89 22.47 22.35 3.75
N ASN A 90 23.14 21.94 4.82
CA ASN A 90 24.22 20.95 4.76
C ASN A 90 23.66 19.58 5.20
N CYS A 91 23.71 18.61 4.30
CA CYS A 91 23.15 17.27 4.53
C CYS A 91 24.07 16.41 5.36
N VAL A 92 23.79 16.29 6.66
CA VAL A 92 24.59 15.47 7.58
C VAL A 92 24.72 14.04 7.07
N GLY A 93 23.61 13.42 6.63
CA GLY A 93 23.60 12.07 6.07
C GLY A 93 24.37 11.91 4.74
N LEU A 94 24.69 13.01 4.07
CA LEU A 94 25.46 13.03 2.82
C LEU A 94 26.83 13.70 3.00
N ASN A 95 27.51 13.42 4.11
CA ASN A 95 28.84 13.98 4.42
C ASN A 95 28.88 15.52 4.42
N ASN A 96 27.82 16.16 4.93
CA ASN A 96 27.63 17.62 4.94
C ASN A 96 27.64 18.29 3.56
N GLN A 97 27.23 17.57 2.50
CA GLN A 97 27.05 18.16 1.19
C GLN A 97 26.01 19.30 1.23
N SER A 98 26.33 20.47 0.68
CA SER A 98 25.38 21.58 0.54
C SER A 98 24.35 21.22 -0.54
N ARG A 99 23.06 21.35 -0.21
CA ARG A 99 21.91 21.19 -1.11
C ARG A 99 20.97 22.38 -0.96
N ASP A 100 20.21 22.69 -2.01
CA ASP A 100 19.28 23.85 -2.05
C ASP A 100 17.81 23.48 -1.76
N TRP A 101 17.57 22.20 -1.47
CA TRP A 101 16.25 21.67 -1.15
C TRP A 101 16.33 20.77 0.08
N THR A 102 15.33 20.83 0.94
CA THR A 102 15.03 19.83 1.97
C THR A 102 13.77 19.06 1.59
N SER A 103 13.63 17.83 2.06
CA SER A 103 12.42 17.02 1.90
C SER A 103 12.37 15.91 2.94
N GLY A 104 11.34 15.06 2.88
CA GLY A 104 11.19 13.87 3.69
C GLY A 104 11.17 12.57 2.87
N ARG A 105 11.77 11.52 3.43
CA ARG A 105 11.64 10.11 3.04
C ARG A 105 11.55 9.30 4.34
N ILE A 106 10.45 8.56 4.53
CA ILE A 106 10.24 7.67 5.67
C ILE A 106 9.98 6.25 5.20
N ASN A 107 10.37 5.27 6.02
CA ASN A 107 10.06 3.87 5.77
C ASN A 107 9.61 3.12 7.02
N GLY A 108 8.90 2.01 6.81
CA GLY A 108 8.44 1.10 7.87
C GLY A 108 9.42 -0.04 8.18
N LYS A 109 10.61 -0.06 7.56
CA LYS A 109 11.59 -1.15 7.74
C LYS A 109 11.83 -1.40 9.22
N ASP A 110 11.94 -2.67 9.61
CA ASP A 110 12.22 -3.11 10.98
C ASP A 110 11.14 -2.77 12.01
N LYS A 111 9.99 -2.23 11.56
CA LYS A 111 8.89 -1.75 12.39
C LYS A 111 7.55 -2.32 11.92
N ARG A 112 7.27 -2.20 10.63
CA ARG A 112 6.04 -2.61 9.94
C ARG A 112 6.42 -3.20 8.58
N GLU A 113 6.45 -4.52 8.54
CA GLU A 113 6.76 -5.32 7.37
C GLU A 113 5.63 -6.29 7.11
N PHE A 114 5.27 -6.44 5.85
CA PHE A 114 4.09 -7.18 5.42
C PHE A 114 4.46 -8.17 4.33
N LEU A 115 3.87 -9.36 4.40
CA LEU A 115 3.92 -10.33 3.32
C LEU A 115 2.49 -10.53 2.83
N TYR A 116 2.26 -10.26 1.55
CA TYR A 116 0.96 -10.35 0.89
C TYR A 116 -0.10 -9.42 1.50
N GLY A 117 -1.34 -9.53 1.03
CA GLY A 117 -2.46 -8.73 1.50
C GLY A 117 -2.77 -7.53 0.62
N ARG A 118 -3.64 -6.65 1.12
CA ARG A 118 -3.94 -5.36 0.50
C ARG A 118 -3.21 -4.26 1.25
N ILE A 119 -2.37 -3.51 0.55
CA ILE A 119 -1.75 -2.28 1.08
C ILE A 119 -2.38 -1.11 0.36
N GLU A 120 -2.97 -0.18 1.13
CA GLU A 120 -3.73 0.95 0.60
C GLU A 120 -3.30 2.24 1.31
N SER A 121 -3.19 3.31 0.53
CA SER A 121 -2.96 4.65 1.06
C SER A 121 -3.75 5.67 0.27
N ARG A 122 -4.35 6.61 0.98
CA ARG A 122 -5.09 7.72 0.38
C ARG A 122 -4.21 8.97 0.36
N ILE A 123 -3.94 9.48 -0.84
CA ILE A 123 -2.89 10.47 -1.10
C ILE A 123 -3.44 11.58 -1.99
N ARG A 124 -3.00 12.82 -1.74
CA ARG A 124 -3.08 13.96 -2.67
C ARG A 124 -1.77 14.74 -2.70
N PHE A 125 -1.58 15.56 -3.71
CA PHE A 125 -0.42 16.43 -3.85
C PHE A 125 -0.85 17.89 -4.04
N HIS A 126 -0.12 18.85 -3.48
CA HIS A 126 -0.57 20.26 -3.41
C HIS A 126 -0.03 21.16 -4.52
N ASN A 127 0.65 20.62 -5.53
CA ASN A 127 1.41 21.39 -6.51
C ASN A 127 1.43 20.76 -7.90
N LEU A 128 1.56 21.59 -8.93
CA LEU A 128 1.74 21.12 -10.32
C LEU A 128 3.01 21.66 -10.97
N GLU A 129 3.72 22.57 -10.30
CA GLU A 129 4.96 23.12 -10.81
C GLU A 129 6.02 22.02 -11.00
N GLY A 130 6.74 22.09 -12.12
CA GLY A 130 7.72 21.08 -12.50
C GLY A 130 8.84 20.88 -11.47
N GLY A 131 9.33 19.65 -11.35
CA GLY A 131 10.51 19.34 -10.53
C GLY A 131 10.29 18.39 -9.36
N SER A 132 9.05 18.13 -8.93
CA SER A 132 8.78 17.21 -7.83
C SER A 132 8.50 15.79 -8.31
N TRP A 133 8.84 14.82 -7.46
CA TRP A 133 8.60 13.39 -7.67
C TRP A 133 8.20 12.73 -6.34
N PRO A 134 6.92 12.87 -5.91
CA PRO A 134 6.36 12.12 -4.80
C PRO A 134 6.17 10.63 -5.13
N ALA A 135 6.34 9.77 -4.12
CA ALA A 135 6.18 8.32 -4.27
C ALA A 135 5.60 7.63 -3.03
N PHE A 136 4.81 6.59 -3.28
CA PHE A 136 4.35 5.56 -2.37
C PHE A 136 4.73 4.20 -2.95
N TRP A 137 5.62 3.49 -2.26
CA TRP A 137 6.33 2.33 -2.81
C TRP A 137 6.82 1.42 -1.68
N MET A 138 7.40 0.27 -2.04
CA MET A 138 7.80 -0.78 -1.10
C MET A 138 9.12 -1.43 -1.49
N LEU A 139 9.87 -1.91 -0.50
CA LEU A 139 11.10 -2.68 -0.68
C LEU A 139 11.09 -3.95 0.19
N GLU A 140 11.71 -5.03 -0.30
CA GLU A 140 11.97 -6.25 0.48
C GLU A 140 12.88 -5.95 1.67
N ASN A 141 12.59 -6.57 2.82
CA ASN A 141 13.17 -6.17 4.09
C ASN A 141 14.70 -6.38 4.18
N ARG A 142 15.25 -7.40 3.50
CA ARG A 142 16.70 -7.69 3.50
C ARG A 142 17.54 -6.72 2.68
N ILE A 143 16.95 -5.68 2.09
CA ILE A 143 17.70 -4.67 1.34
C ILE A 143 18.76 -4.01 2.23
N ALA A 144 19.95 -3.79 1.67
CA ALA A 144 21.03 -3.02 2.27
C ALA A 144 20.71 -1.51 2.27
N GLU A 145 19.62 -1.11 2.92
CA GLU A 145 19.23 0.28 3.17
C GLU A 145 18.95 0.48 4.67
N SER A 146 19.13 1.69 5.16
CA SER A 146 18.89 2.06 6.56
C SER A 146 17.39 1.90 6.93
N PRO A 147 17.05 1.59 8.20
CA PRO A 147 17.95 1.05 9.23
C PRO A 147 18.53 -0.30 8.78
N ARG A 148 19.80 -0.53 9.11
CA ARG A 148 20.44 -1.83 8.94
C ARG A 148 20.64 -2.45 10.30
N LYS A 149 19.84 -3.44 10.66
CA LYS A 149 20.19 -4.33 11.76
C LYS A 149 21.06 -5.44 11.18
N ASN A 150 21.96 -6.01 11.99
CA ASN A 150 22.84 -7.08 11.52
C ASN A 150 22.07 -8.43 11.47
N ASP A 151 20.92 -8.45 10.82
CA ASP A 151 19.91 -9.53 10.77
C ASP A 151 19.44 -9.82 9.33
N ASP A 152 20.42 -9.84 8.41
CA ASP A 152 20.29 -10.13 6.98
C ASP A 152 19.99 -8.95 6.03
N ASP A 153 20.12 -7.72 6.53
CA ASP A 153 20.06 -6.44 5.79
C ASP A 153 21.27 -6.14 4.87
N PHE A 154 21.67 -7.10 4.03
CA PHE A 154 22.86 -6.98 3.20
C PHE A 154 22.62 -7.18 1.70
N VAL A 155 21.37 -7.36 1.27
CA VAL A 155 21.05 -7.59 -0.14
C VAL A 155 21.09 -6.27 -0.90
N ASN A 156 21.99 -6.15 -1.86
CA ASN A 156 22.00 -4.97 -2.73
C ASN A 156 20.85 -5.05 -3.74
N TRP A 157 20.15 -3.95 -3.92
CA TRP A 157 19.22 -3.81 -5.03
C TRP A 157 19.95 -4.03 -6.38
N PRO A 158 19.32 -4.69 -7.37
CA PRO A 158 17.95 -5.24 -7.39
C PRO A 158 17.94 -6.77 -7.23
N ASN A 159 18.76 -7.34 -6.35
CA ASN A 159 18.81 -8.80 -6.16
C ASN A 159 17.60 -9.29 -5.33
N PRO A 160 17.20 -10.58 -5.41
CA PRO A 160 16.17 -11.15 -4.54
C PRO A 160 16.51 -10.96 -3.05
N GLY A 161 15.59 -10.41 -2.27
CA GLY A 161 15.85 -9.81 -0.95
C GLY A 161 15.84 -8.28 -0.94
N ALA A 162 15.77 -7.66 -2.12
CA ALA A 162 15.75 -6.21 -2.33
C ALA A 162 14.86 -5.81 -3.52
N GLY A 163 13.82 -6.60 -3.81
CA GLY A 163 12.79 -6.29 -4.80
C GLY A 163 11.99 -5.04 -4.43
N GLU A 164 11.38 -4.43 -5.44
CA GLU A 164 10.73 -3.12 -5.35
C GLU A 164 9.32 -3.17 -5.96
N ILE A 165 8.34 -2.60 -5.26
CA ILE A 165 6.97 -2.38 -5.74
C ILE A 165 6.66 -0.89 -5.67
N ASP A 166 6.43 -0.26 -6.81
CA ASP A 166 6.04 1.14 -6.94
C ASP A 166 4.51 1.22 -7.08
N VAL A 167 3.82 1.45 -5.96
CA VAL A 167 2.35 1.54 -5.94
C VAL A 167 1.89 2.81 -6.65
N TRP A 168 2.56 3.92 -6.39
CA TRP A 168 2.27 5.21 -6.99
C TRP A 168 3.53 6.07 -7.04
N GLU A 169 3.97 6.40 -8.25
CA GLU A 169 5.01 7.39 -8.50
C GLU A 169 4.49 8.45 -9.47
N TRP A 170 4.27 9.66 -8.96
CA TRP A 170 3.90 10.80 -9.79
C TRP A 170 5.05 11.79 -9.90
N PHE A 171 5.17 12.49 -11.02
CA PHE A 171 6.16 13.55 -11.16
C PHE A 171 5.65 14.68 -12.04
N ALA A 172 5.91 15.90 -11.59
CA ALA A 172 5.28 17.10 -12.15
C ALA A 172 5.67 17.39 -13.60
N ASN A 173 6.78 16.82 -14.10
CA ASN A 173 7.22 16.98 -15.48
C ASN A 173 6.52 16.03 -16.48
N SER A 174 5.71 15.08 -16.01
CA SER A 174 4.74 14.32 -16.83
C SER A 174 3.41 14.19 -16.07
N PRO A 175 2.73 15.30 -15.80
CA PRO A 175 1.79 15.39 -14.69
C PRO A 175 0.46 14.67 -14.96
N SER A 176 0.13 14.37 -16.22
CA SER A 176 -1.12 13.68 -16.59
C SER A 176 -1.09 12.16 -16.40
N THR A 177 0.02 11.61 -15.90
CA THR A 177 0.20 10.18 -15.66
C THR A 177 0.94 9.95 -14.35
N TYR A 178 0.74 8.79 -13.73
CA TYR A 178 1.65 8.25 -12.73
C TYR A 178 2.17 6.88 -13.16
N ILE A 179 3.32 6.49 -12.62
CA ILE A 179 3.92 5.17 -12.81
C ILE A 179 3.42 4.26 -11.69
N THR A 180 3.04 3.05 -12.08
CA THR A 180 3.04 1.90 -11.18
C THR A 180 3.93 0.83 -11.80
N ASN A 181 4.78 0.21 -10.98
CA ASN A 181 5.85 -0.63 -11.49
C ASN A 181 6.30 -1.66 -10.45
N PHE A 182 7.04 -2.65 -10.93
CA PHE A 182 7.91 -3.46 -10.09
C PHE A 182 9.30 -3.40 -10.68
N PHE A 183 10.23 -2.84 -9.94
CA PHE A 183 11.56 -2.64 -10.48
C PHE A 183 12.46 -3.85 -10.21
N ASN A 184 12.88 -4.52 -11.29
CA ASN A 184 14.07 -5.34 -11.27
C ASN A 184 14.81 -5.19 -12.61
N THR A 185 16.09 -4.75 -12.58
CA THR A 185 16.92 -4.54 -13.80
C THR A 185 17.22 -5.82 -14.60
N GLY A 186 16.54 -6.94 -14.37
CA GLY A 186 16.80 -8.20 -15.06
C GLY A 186 16.21 -8.33 -16.46
N GLY A 187 15.36 -7.40 -16.92
CA GLY A 187 14.62 -7.56 -18.19
C GLY A 187 13.76 -8.84 -18.23
N GLY A 188 13.39 -9.35 -17.05
CA GLY A 188 12.65 -10.60 -16.88
C GLY A 188 11.14 -10.39 -16.75
N SER A 189 10.38 -11.47 -16.86
CA SER A 189 8.91 -11.53 -16.82
C SER A 189 8.25 -11.14 -15.47
N CYS A 190 9.00 -10.56 -14.53
CA CYS A 190 8.63 -10.39 -13.12
C CYS A 190 8.34 -8.94 -12.71
N GLY A 191 8.10 -8.07 -13.69
CA GLY A 191 7.77 -6.68 -13.47
C GLY A 191 7.74 -5.92 -14.80
N ASN A 192 6.78 -5.02 -14.96
CA ASN A 192 6.77 -4.08 -16.09
C ASN A 192 6.21 -2.75 -15.60
N GLU A 193 6.83 -1.66 -16.04
CA GLU A 193 6.33 -0.31 -15.80
C GLU A 193 5.01 -0.10 -16.55
N VAL A 194 4.00 0.40 -15.85
CA VAL A 194 2.75 0.89 -16.43
C VAL A 194 2.61 2.37 -16.10
N ARG A 195 2.41 3.19 -17.13
CA ARG A 195 2.03 4.59 -16.99
C ARG A 195 0.53 4.71 -17.09
N PHE A 196 -0.13 4.91 -15.96
CA PHE A 196 -1.57 5.12 -15.93
C PHE A 196 -1.90 6.59 -16.16
N ALA A 197 -2.81 6.86 -17.08
CA ALA A 197 -3.27 8.21 -17.37
C ALA A 197 -4.40 8.59 -16.41
N TYR A 198 -4.24 9.73 -15.76
CA TYR A 198 -5.31 10.28 -14.91
C TYR A 198 -6.55 10.61 -15.76
N PRO A 199 -7.75 10.15 -15.36
CA PRO A 199 -8.99 10.38 -16.10
C PRO A 199 -9.26 11.85 -16.46
N ASN A 200 -8.95 12.79 -15.56
CA ASN A 200 -9.09 14.23 -15.81
C ASN A 200 -7.74 14.95 -15.97
N GLY A 201 -6.67 14.20 -16.25
CA GLY A 201 -5.33 14.70 -16.47
C GLY A 201 -4.64 15.20 -15.20
N ALA A 202 -3.71 16.14 -15.34
CA ALA A 202 -2.81 16.57 -14.27
C ALA A 202 -3.49 17.02 -12.97
N ASN A 203 -4.73 17.55 -13.03
CA ASN A 203 -5.42 18.03 -11.84
C ASN A 203 -5.85 16.92 -10.89
N ASP A 204 -5.99 15.67 -11.35
CA ASP A 204 -6.42 14.56 -10.50
C ASP A 204 -5.45 14.39 -9.31
N VAL A 205 -4.15 14.60 -9.51
CA VAL A 205 -3.18 14.51 -8.41
C VAL A 205 -3.44 15.47 -7.25
N LEU A 206 -4.22 16.55 -7.49
CA LEU A 206 -4.58 17.54 -6.48
C LEU A 206 -5.74 17.07 -5.59
N ASP A 207 -6.54 16.13 -6.08
CA ASP A 207 -7.64 15.53 -5.36
C ASP A 207 -7.15 14.29 -4.57
N TRP A 208 -7.97 13.88 -3.60
CA TRP A 208 -7.69 12.67 -2.84
C TRP A 208 -8.02 11.44 -3.66
N HIS A 209 -7.03 10.56 -3.79
CA HIS A 209 -7.18 9.27 -4.45
C HIS A 209 -6.63 8.14 -3.58
N ASP A 210 -7.26 6.98 -3.71
CA ASP A 210 -6.89 5.76 -3.02
C ASP A 210 -6.01 4.93 -3.93
N TYR A 211 -4.74 4.79 -3.58
CA TYR A 211 -3.78 3.97 -4.31
C TYR A 211 -3.54 2.68 -3.52
N ALA A 212 -3.70 1.53 -4.17
CA ALA A 212 -3.58 0.26 -3.49
C ALA A 212 -2.89 -0.82 -4.34
N ILE A 213 -2.34 -1.81 -3.65
CA ILE A 213 -2.03 -3.11 -4.22
C ILE A 213 -2.79 -4.21 -3.50
N GLU A 214 -3.13 -5.25 -4.25
CA GLU A 214 -3.47 -6.58 -3.73
C GLU A 214 -2.38 -7.54 -4.19
N TRP A 215 -1.71 -8.16 -3.22
CA TRP A 215 -0.52 -8.95 -3.43
C TRP A 215 -0.68 -10.33 -2.80
N ASP A 216 -0.46 -11.39 -3.59
CA ASP A 216 -0.32 -12.76 -3.11
C ASP A 216 0.90 -13.44 -3.77
N GLU A 217 1.10 -14.73 -3.49
CA GLU A 217 2.24 -15.51 -4.02
C GLU A 217 2.24 -15.62 -5.57
N ASN A 218 1.10 -15.38 -6.21
CA ASN A 218 0.84 -15.63 -7.62
C ASN A 218 0.67 -14.34 -8.43
N ASN A 219 0.17 -13.27 -7.81
CA ASN A 219 -0.22 -12.07 -8.52
C ASN A 219 -0.06 -10.81 -7.66
N ILE A 220 0.23 -9.70 -8.33
CA ILE A 220 0.11 -8.36 -7.74
C ILE A 220 -0.77 -7.51 -8.67
N SER A 221 -1.83 -6.94 -8.11
CA SER A 221 -2.78 -6.07 -8.79
C SER A 221 -2.72 -4.67 -8.19
N PHE A 222 -2.70 -3.63 -9.02
CA PHE A 222 -2.73 -2.24 -8.60
C PHE A 222 -4.08 -1.60 -8.85
N TYR A 223 -4.47 -0.69 -7.96
CA TYR A 223 -5.75 -0.01 -8.00
C TYR A 223 -5.61 1.49 -7.77
N MET A 224 -6.49 2.26 -8.41
CA MET A 224 -6.78 3.65 -8.11
C MET A 224 -8.29 3.77 -7.90
N ASP A 225 -8.73 4.25 -6.73
CA ASP A 225 -10.16 4.39 -6.37
C ASP A 225 -10.96 3.12 -6.71
N ASP A 226 -10.47 1.97 -6.25
CA ASP A 226 -11.02 0.62 -6.50
C ASP A 226 -11.03 0.16 -7.96
N THR A 227 -10.54 0.98 -8.89
CA THR A 227 -10.40 0.62 -10.31
C THR A 227 -9.08 -0.09 -10.53
N LEU A 228 -9.13 -1.33 -11.04
CA LEU A 228 -7.95 -2.09 -11.44
C LEU A 228 -7.18 -1.33 -12.53
N VAL A 229 -5.92 -1.01 -12.25
CA VAL A 229 -4.99 -0.32 -13.15
C VAL A 229 -4.22 -1.33 -13.99
N THR A 230 -3.60 -2.30 -13.33
CA THR A 230 -2.84 -3.39 -13.97
C THR A 230 -2.67 -4.56 -13.00
N SER A 231 -2.38 -5.74 -13.54
CA SER A 231 -2.16 -6.97 -12.79
C SER A 231 -1.00 -7.75 -13.39
N HIS A 232 -0.15 -8.30 -12.53
CA HIS A 232 1.08 -8.98 -12.94
C HIS A 232 1.17 -10.35 -12.27
N ASN A 233 1.30 -11.39 -13.10
CA ASN A 233 1.57 -12.74 -12.61
C ASN A 233 3.02 -12.83 -12.10
N VAL A 234 3.16 -13.15 -10.81
CA VAL A 234 4.45 -13.26 -10.11
C VAL A 234 4.72 -14.68 -9.59
N SER A 235 3.92 -15.68 -9.95
CA SER A 235 4.06 -17.05 -9.42
C SER A 235 5.44 -17.66 -9.68
N ASN A 236 6.06 -17.31 -10.82
CA ASN A 236 7.40 -17.76 -11.21
C ASN A 236 8.52 -16.76 -10.86
N CYS A 237 8.22 -15.75 -10.05
CA CYS A 237 9.19 -14.77 -9.62
C CYS A 237 9.85 -15.20 -8.30
N PRO A 238 11.18 -15.19 -8.21
CA PRO A 238 11.86 -15.45 -6.95
C PRO A 238 11.75 -14.26 -5.97
N GLN A 239 11.47 -13.05 -6.46
CA GLN A 239 11.14 -11.86 -5.68
C GLN A 239 9.66 -11.84 -5.26
N TYR A 240 9.31 -10.94 -4.34
CA TYR A 240 7.95 -10.67 -3.83
C TYR A 240 7.36 -11.86 -3.07
N LYS A 241 8.23 -12.66 -2.45
CA LYS A 241 7.87 -13.83 -1.63
C LYS A 241 8.39 -13.72 -0.20
N GLU A 242 8.80 -12.53 0.19
CA GLU A 242 9.30 -12.21 1.52
C GLU A 242 8.73 -10.86 1.99
N PRO A 243 8.77 -10.58 3.31
CA PRO A 243 8.19 -9.35 3.84
C PRO A 243 8.79 -8.10 3.21
N MET A 244 7.93 -7.13 2.94
CA MET A 244 8.28 -5.82 2.40
C MET A 244 7.79 -4.72 3.35
N PHE A 245 8.48 -3.58 3.35
CA PHE A 245 8.07 -2.39 4.10
C PHE A 245 7.71 -1.25 3.14
N VAL A 246 6.82 -0.37 3.60
CA VAL A 246 6.39 0.81 2.84
C VAL A 246 7.40 1.95 2.98
N LEU A 247 7.57 2.70 1.90
CA LEU A 247 8.26 3.99 1.82
C LEU A 247 7.31 5.08 1.31
N LEU A 248 7.46 6.28 1.87
CA LEU A 248 6.78 7.50 1.44
C LEU A 248 7.81 8.62 1.32
N ASN A 249 7.87 9.32 0.19
CA ASN A 249 8.80 10.43 0.02
C ASN A 249 8.34 11.46 -1.00
N VAL A 250 9.03 12.62 -0.99
CA VAL A 250 9.00 13.61 -2.07
C VAL A 250 10.41 13.87 -2.54
N ALA A 251 10.80 13.33 -3.69
CA ALA A 251 12.05 13.68 -4.34
C ALA A 251 11.94 15.00 -5.12
N MET A 252 13.08 15.67 -5.31
CA MET A 252 13.21 16.90 -6.09
C MET A 252 14.25 16.69 -7.19
N GLY A 253 13.90 17.07 -8.41
CA GLY A 253 14.73 16.86 -9.59
C GLY A 253 14.89 15.38 -9.91
N GLY A 254 16.11 14.95 -10.21
CA GLY A 254 16.40 13.56 -10.56
C GLY A 254 15.90 13.15 -11.94
N ASN A 255 16.04 11.85 -12.22
CA ASN A 255 15.79 11.28 -13.54
C ASN A 255 14.33 11.44 -14.02
N LEU A 256 13.36 11.38 -13.11
CA LEU A 256 11.92 11.56 -13.41
C LEU A 256 11.41 12.96 -13.05
N GLY A 257 11.70 13.44 -11.83
CA GLY A 257 11.27 14.78 -11.40
C GLY A 257 11.84 15.89 -12.28
N GLY A 258 13.02 15.70 -12.89
CA GLY A 258 13.54 16.50 -14.00
C GLY A 258 13.88 17.96 -13.65
N ALA A 259 13.66 18.88 -14.59
CA ALA A 259 13.92 20.30 -14.36
C ALA A 259 12.96 20.87 -13.30
N ILE A 260 13.51 21.54 -12.29
CA ILE A 260 12.73 22.21 -11.24
C ILE A 260 12.34 23.60 -11.70
N ASP A 261 11.05 23.91 -11.60
CA ASP A 261 10.53 25.25 -11.89
C ASP A 261 11.25 26.30 -11.02
N PRO A 262 11.86 27.35 -11.62
CA PRO A 262 12.61 28.36 -10.86
C PRO A 262 11.77 29.12 -9.82
N SER A 263 10.46 29.15 -9.97
CA SER A 263 9.51 29.78 -9.04
C SER A 263 9.11 28.87 -7.88
N LEU A 264 9.28 27.55 -8.00
CA LEU A 264 8.90 26.59 -6.96
C LEU A 264 9.67 26.86 -5.66
N ARG A 265 8.93 26.87 -4.54
CA ARG A 265 9.48 27.13 -3.20
C ARG A 265 9.14 26.04 -2.19
N LYS A 266 7.97 25.43 -2.34
CA LYS A 266 7.44 24.42 -1.43
C LYS A 266 6.52 23.51 -2.23
N VAL A 267 6.62 22.21 -1.98
CA VAL A 267 5.60 21.24 -2.40
C VAL A 267 5.18 20.36 -1.24
N THR A 268 4.02 19.73 -1.33
CA THR A 268 3.51 18.86 -0.26
C THR A 268 2.78 17.66 -0.83
N MET A 269 3.24 16.46 -0.44
CA MET A 269 2.45 15.23 -0.52
C MET A 269 1.72 15.07 0.80
N GLU A 270 0.42 14.87 0.74
CA GLU A 270 -0.42 14.64 1.92
C GLU A 270 -1.02 13.25 1.87
N VAL A 271 -0.96 12.56 3.00
CA VAL A 271 -1.34 11.15 3.17
C VAL A 271 -2.33 11.06 4.31
N ASP A 272 -3.54 10.58 4.03
CA ASP A 272 -4.62 10.42 5.01
C ASP A 272 -4.35 9.20 5.91
N TYR A 273 -3.99 8.07 5.31
CA TYR A 273 -3.61 6.87 6.04
C TYR A 273 -2.66 5.98 5.23
N LEU A 274 -1.99 5.07 5.94
CA LEU A 274 -1.45 3.84 5.38
C LEU A 274 -2.11 2.65 6.08
N ALA A 275 -2.68 1.72 5.33
CA ALA A 275 -3.31 0.52 5.87
C ALA A 275 -2.76 -0.75 5.21
N HIS A 276 -2.72 -1.82 5.98
CA HIS A 276 -2.50 -3.19 5.50
C HIS A 276 -3.65 -4.08 5.97
N CYS A 277 -4.16 -4.91 5.06
CA CYS A 277 -5.26 -5.82 5.31
C CYS A 277 -4.96 -7.23 4.82
N THR A 278 -5.51 -8.22 5.52
CA THR A 278 -5.48 -9.64 5.14
C THR A 278 -6.82 -10.06 4.55
N ALA A 279 -6.78 -10.98 3.60
CA ALA A 279 -7.99 -11.51 2.99
C ALA A 279 -8.78 -12.36 4.00
N THR A 280 -10.11 -12.25 3.97
CA THR A 280 -11.04 -12.97 4.85
C THR A 280 -12.27 -13.43 4.09
N ASN A 281 -12.99 -14.43 4.61
CA ASN A 281 -14.30 -14.85 4.10
C ASN A 281 -15.45 -14.38 5.01
N GLN A 282 -15.18 -13.60 6.06
CA GLN A 282 -16.17 -13.17 7.04
C GLN A 282 -16.97 -11.93 6.60
N ASN A 283 -16.43 -11.16 5.66
CA ASN A 283 -17.05 -9.94 5.18
C ASN A 283 -16.80 -9.74 3.68
N ASN A 284 -17.31 -8.64 3.13
CA ASN A 284 -17.16 -8.25 1.73
C ASN A 284 -16.50 -6.86 1.56
N ALA A 285 -15.74 -6.40 2.55
CA ALA A 285 -15.04 -5.12 2.47
C ALA A 285 -14.09 -5.13 1.27
N GLN A 286 -14.19 -4.12 0.41
CA GLN A 286 -13.40 -4.00 -0.82
C GLN A 286 -12.13 -3.16 -0.62
N ARG A 287 -12.13 -2.35 0.44
CA ARG A 287 -11.07 -1.39 0.75
C ARG A 287 -10.30 -1.80 1.99
N CYS A 288 -9.12 -1.21 2.13
CA CYS A 288 -8.31 -1.32 3.33
C CYS A 288 -8.16 0.07 3.96
N ASN A 289 -9.04 0.42 4.90
CA ASN A 289 -9.06 1.70 5.58
C ASN A 289 -9.71 1.60 6.97
N GLU A 290 -9.98 2.74 7.63
CA GLU A 290 -10.55 2.80 8.97
C GLU A 290 -11.98 2.25 9.10
N ASN A 291 -12.67 2.02 7.97
CA ASN A 291 -14.00 1.41 7.93
C ASN A 291 -13.94 -0.10 7.63
N THR A 292 -12.76 -0.64 7.35
CA THR A 292 -12.56 -2.09 7.17
C THR A 292 -12.60 -2.78 8.54
N PRO A 293 -13.34 -3.90 8.69
CA PRO A 293 -13.35 -4.67 9.93
C PRO A 293 -11.92 -5.02 10.36
N ALA A 294 -11.58 -4.87 11.64
CA ALA A 294 -10.23 -5.20 12.12
C ALA A 294 -10.13 -6.70 12.46
N VAL A 295 -8.92 -7.25 12.39
CA VAL A 295 -8.64 -8.57 12.96
C VAL A 295 -8.68 -8.44 14.49
N TYR A 296 -9.76 -8.94 15.10
CA TYR A 296 -9.87 -8.98 16.54
C TYR A 296 -9.45 -10.38 17.04
N ALA A 297 -8.65 -10.42 18.11
CA ALA A 297 -8.32 -11.67 18.77
C ALA A 297 -9.60 -12.31 19.34
N ASP A 298 -9.63 -13.63 19.42
CA ASP A 298 -10.62 -14.43 20.16
C ASP A 298 -9.81 -15.23 21.19
N ASP A 299 -9.74 -14.71 22.42
CA ASP A 299 -8.82 -15.20 23.45
C ASP A 299 -9.23 -16.57 24.01
N ASP A 300 -10.53 -16.88 24.06
CA ASP A 300 -11.06 -18.13 24.60
C ASP A 300 -11.47 -19.15 23.52
N ASN A 301 -11.37 -18.76 22.24
CA ASN A 301 -11.65 -19.56 21.06
C ASN A 301 -13.08 -20.11 21.03
N ASP A 302 -14.05 -19.33 21.49
CA ASP A 302 -15.46 -19.68 21.43
C ASP A 302 -16.13 -19.32 20.08
N GLY A 303 -15.40 -18.60 19.22
CA GLY A 303 -15.84 -18.19 17.90
C GLY A 303 -16.39 -16.77 17.84
N ILE A 304 -16.36 -16.01 18.94
CA ILE A 304 -16.72 -14.60 19.00
C ILE A 304 -15.46 -13.77 19.35
N GLU A 305 -15.18 -12.78 18.52
CA GLU A 305 -14.01 -11.91 18.70
C GLU A 305 -14.09 -11.09 20.01
N ASN A 306 -12.97 -10.88 20.70
CA ASN A 306 -12.85 -10.21 22.01
C ASN A 306 -13.54 -8.83 22.11
N ASN A 307 -13.66 -8.12 20.99
CA ASN A 307 -14.32 -6.81 20.93
C ASN A 307 -15.86 -6.92 20.86
N LEU A 308 -16.37 -8.07 20.43
CA LEU A 308 -17.79 -8.42 20.35
C LEU A 308 -18.22 -9.34 21.52
N ASP A 309 -17.26 -10.03 22.12
CA ASP A 309 -17.45 -11.00 23.18
C ASP A 309 -17.69 -10.33 24.55
N GLN A 310 -18.82 -10.68 25.16
CA GLN A 310 -19.24 -10.23 26.49
C GLN A 310 -18.88 -11.24 27.60
N CYS A 311 -18.37 -12.40 27.22
CA CYS A 311 -18.10 -13.56 28.04
C CYS A 311 -16.70 -14.17 27.76
N PRO A 312 -15.59 -13.43 28.02
CA PRO A 312 -14.22 -13.70 27.55
C PRO A 312 -13.48 -14.90 28.18
N ASN A 313 -14.23 -15.85 28.75
CA ASN A 313 -13.70 -17.09 29.30
C ASN A 313 -14.71 -18.25 29.13
N THR A 314 -15.38 -18.30 28.00
CA THR A 314 -16.24 -19.43 27.64
C THR A 314 -15.44 -20.73 27.68
N PRO A 315 -15.93 -21.76 28.39
CA PRO A 315 -15.25 -23.05 28.42
C PRO A 315 -15.18 -23.68 27.02
N SER A 316 -13.99 -24.20 26.67
CA SER A 316 -13.78 -24.86 25.38
C SER A 316 -14.79 -25.98 25.11
N GLY A 317 -15.45 -25.89 23.95
CA GLY A 317 -16.43 -26.87 23.48
C GLY A 317 -17.89 -26.55 23.82
N GLU A 318 -18.15 -25.45 24.52
CA GLU A 318 -19.50 -24.93 24.71
C GLU A 318 -20.02 -24.26 23.42
N SER A 319 -21.34 -24.23 23.27
CA SER A 319 -21.98 -23.45 22.21
C SER A 319 -22.35 -22.08 22.75
N VAL A 320 -21.93 -21.02 22.07
CA VAL A 320 -22.19 -19.63 22.48
C VAL A 320 -23.24 -18.96 21.62
N ASP A 321 -23.88 -17.94 22.18
CA ASP A 321 -24.73 -17.01 21.44
C ASP A 321 -23.91 -15.96 20.69
N GLU A 322 -24.59 -15.02 20.02
CA GLU A 322 -23.97 -13.93 19.26
C GLU A 322 -23.14 -12.94 20.09
N LYS A 323 -23.09 -13.12 21.43
CA LYS A 323 -22.33 -12.29 22.38
C LYS A 323 -21.21 -13.07 23.08
N GLY A 324 -20.92 -14.30 22.63
CA GLY A 324 -19.90 -15.16 23.24
C GLY A 324 -20.39 -15.83 24.53
N CYS A 325 -21.68 -15.77 24.86
CA CYS A 325 -22.17 -16.29 26.13
C CYS A 325 -22.84 -17.66 25.98
N PHE A 326 -22.53 -18.57 26.92
CA PHE A 326 -23.09 -19.93 27.04
C PHE A 326 -24.28 -19.99 28.02
#